data_AF-A0A3D5HPF0-F1
#
_entry.id   AF-A0A3D5HPF0-F1
#
_cell.length_a   1.000
_cell.length_b   1.000
_cell.length_c   1.000
_cell.angle_alpha   90.00
_cell.angle_beta   90.00
_cell.angle_gamma   90.00
#
_symmetry.space_group_name_H-M   'P 1'
#
loop_
_entity.id
_entity.type
_entity.pdbx_description
1 polymer ?
#
loop_
_entity_poly.entity_id
_entity_poly.type
_entity_poly.pdbx_seq_one_letter_code
_entity_poly.pdbx_strand_id
1 'polypeptide(L)'
;MAVDRTRYTFPNPDTKVGELIKRRRLNILVHSSMYYYLDTSIINDDQFDAWCFELVDLLKKYPNAYSDRFDYAFEDWDGMSGYDLPLRDPWVVGKAQYLIKLNEK
;
A
#
# COMPACT_ATOMS: atom_id res chain seq x y z
N MET A 1 -28.74 -0.23 -5.30
CA MET A 1 -27.52 0.47 -5.79
C MET A 1 -26.49 -0.59 -6.11
N ALA A 2 -25.98 -0.65 -7.34
CA ALA A 2 -24.90 -1.56 -7.67
C ALA A 2 -23.66 -1.11 -6.89
N VAL A 3 -23.21 -1.91 -5.93
CA VAL A 3 -21.92 -1.69 -5.27
C VAL A 3 -20.87 -1.85 -6.36
N ASP A 4 -20.24 -0.75 -6.72
CA ASP A 4 -19.12 -0.72 -7.66
C ASP A 4 -17.98 -1.57 -7.08
N ARG A 5 -17.92 -2.84 -7.50
CA ARG A 5 -16.95 -3.83 -7.01
C ARG A 5 -15.52 -3.51 -7.42
N THR A 6 -15.33 -2.63 -8.41
CA THR A 6 -14.00 -2.25 -8.90
C THR A 6 -13.16 -1.56 -7.83
N ARG A 7 -13.81 -0.97 -6.81
CA ARG A 7 -13.15 -0.31 -5.68
C ARG A 7 -12.39 -1.26 -4.75
N TYR A 8 -12.67 -2.56 -4.81
CA TYR A 8 -12.11 -3.56 -3.89
C TYR A 8 -11.22 -4.60 -4.57
N THR A 9 -10.94 -4.45 -5.87
CA THR A 9 -10.19 -5.43 -6.65
C THR A 9 -8.86 -4.87 -7.15
N PHE A 10 -7.80 -5.65 -7.00
CA PHE A 10 -6.46 -5.32 -7.51
C PHE A 10 -6.03 -6.39 -8.52
N PRO A 11 -5.50 -6.00 -9.69
CA PRO A 11 -5.03 -6.96 -10.68
C PRO A 11 -3.91 -7.83 -10.09
N ASN A 12 -3.84 -9.09 -10.49
CA ASN A 12 -2.73 -9.96 -10.12
C ASN A 12 -1.72 -9.92 -11.28
N PRO A 13 -0.50 -9.43 -11.04
CA PRO A 13 0.53 -9.41 -12.07
C PRO A 13 1.06 -10.82 -12.34
N ASP A 14 1.44 -11.11 -13.59
CA ASP A 14 1.96 -12.43 -14.00
C ASP A 14 3.44 -12.64 -13.64
N THR A 15 4.12 -11.60 -13.15
CA THR A 15 5.55 -11.63 -12.83
C THR A 15 5.77 -11.54 -11.33
N LYS A 16 6.78 -12.26 -10.83
CA LYS A 16 7.21 -12.18 -9.42
C LYS A 16 7.56 -10.76 -8.98
N VAL A 17 8.12 -9.96 -9.90
CA VAL A 17 8.46 -8.55 -9.67
C VAL A 17 7.20 -7.71 -9.50
N GLY A 18 6.21 -7.88 -10.38
CA GLY A 18 4.92 -7.22 -10.24
C GLY A 18 4.23 -7.60 -8.93
N GLU A 19 4.26 -8.88 -8.54
CA GLU A 19 3.66 -9.35 -7.28
C GLU A 19 4.32 -8.68 -6.07
N LEU A 20 5.65 -8.52 -6.12
CA LEU A 20 6.41 -7.84 -5.08
C LEU A 20 6.04 -6.35 -5.01
N ILE A 21 5.97 -5.65 -6.14
CA ILE A 21 5.57 -4.23 -6.22
C ILE A 21 4.16 -4.05 -5.67
N LYS A 22 3.21 -4.89 -6.11
CA LYS A 22 1.84 -4.91 -5.58
C LYS A 22 1.84 -5.03 -4.07
N ARG A 23 2.56 -6.02 -3.54
CA ARG A 23 2.62 -6.26 -2.10
C ARG A 23 3.17 -5.05 -1.35
N ARG A 24 4.24 -4.43 -1.83
CA ARG A 24 4.83 -3.25 -1.19
C ARG A 24 3.93 -2.04 -1.22
N ARG A 25 3.34 -1.71 -2.37
CA ARG A 25 2.40 -0.60 -2.50
C ARG A 25 1.23 -0.73 -1.54
N LEU A 26 0.60 -1.90 -1.50
CA LEU A 26 -0.53 -2.15 -0.62
C LEU A 26 -0.13 -2.15 0.86
N ASN A 27 1.04 -2.71 1.20
CA ASN A 27 1.57 -2.65 2.56
C ASN A 27 1.79 -1.21 3.00
N ILE A 28 2.56 -0.43 2.24
CA ILE A 28 2.87 0.97 2.57
C ILE A 28 1.59 1.75 2.76
N LEU A 29 0.64 1.65 1.83
CA LEU A 29 -0.64 2.35 1.91
C LEU A 29 -1.44 2.00 3.18
N VAL A 30 -1.53 0.70 3.50
CA VAL A 30 -2.29 0.22 4.65
C VAL A 30 -1.60 0.60 5.96
N HIS A 31 -0.28 0.46 6.06
CA HIS A 31 0.49 0.81 7.27
C HIS A 31 0.58 2.32 7.48
N SER A 32 0.65 3.14 6.42
CA SER A 32 0.55 4.59 6.54
C SER A 32 -0.83 5.03 7.03
N SER A 33 -1.91 4.34 6.65
CA SER A 33 -3.25 4.62 7.19
C SER A 33 -3.34 4.25 8.67
N MET A 34 -2.73 3.13 9.09
CA MET A 34 -2.62 2.81 10.51
C MET A 34 -1.94 3.95 11.28
N TYR A 35 -0.76 4.37 10.82
CA TYR A 35 0.08 5.34 11.52
C TYR A 35 -0.55 6.74 11.57
N TYR A 36 -0.89 7.32 10.41
CA TYR A 36 -1.34 8.72 10.34
C TYR A 36 -2.84 8.91 10.55
N TYR A 37 -3.67 7.89 10.29
CA TYR A 37 -5.13 8.02 10.37
C TYR A 37 -5.76 7.28 11.55
N LEU A 38 -5.23 6.12 11.94
CA LEU A 38 -5.74 5.32 13.05
C LEU A 38 -4.90 5.43 14.34
N ASP A 39 -3.85 6.24 14.32
CA ASP A 39 -2.94 6.49 15.46
C ASP A 39 -2.38 5.19 16.06
N THR A 40 -2.00 4.24 15.18
CA THR A 40 -1.52 2.93 15.59
C THR A 40 -0.48 2.39 14.62
N SER A 41 0.41 1.51 15.10
CA SER A 41 1.32 0.77 14.24
C SER A 41 1.51 -0.64 14.75
N ILE A 42 1.57 -1.60 13.82
CA ILE A 42 1.85 -3.01 14.10
C ILE A 42 3.22 -3.45 13.57
N ILE A 43 3.97 -2.53 12.95
CA ILE A 43 5.36 -2.72 12.49
C ILE A 43 6.23 -1.58 13.05
N ASN A 44 7.54 -1.79 13.10
CA ASN A 44 8.47 -0.74 13.46
C ASN A 44 8.84 0.12 12.23
N ASP A 45 9.40 1.29 12.50
CA ASP A 45 9.79 2.27 11.48
C ASP A 45 10.85 1.69 10.54
N ASP A 46 11.85 0.96 11.06
CA ASP A 46 12.88 0.29 10.26
C ASP A 46 12.29 -0.64 9.17
N GLN A 47 11.23 -1.40 9.52
CA GLN A 47 10.56 -2.29 8.57
C GLN A 47 9.78 -1.51 7.51
N PHE A 48 9.14 -0.41 7.90
CA PHE A 48 8.41 0.46 6.99
C PHE A 48 9.39 1.12 5.99
N ASP A 49 10.48 1.70 6.48
CA ASP A 49 11.52 2.35 5.68
C ASP A 49 12.15 1.38 4.68
N ALA A 50 12.46 0.16 5.12
CA ALA A 50 12.98 -0.88 4.23
C ALA A 50 12.01 -1.19 3.07
N TRP A 51 10.70 -1.22 3.33
CA TRP A 51 9.70 -1.41 2.27
C TRP A 51 9.61 -0.22 1.33
N CYS A 52 9.72 1.00 1.86
CA CYS A 52 9.72 2.21 1.05
C CYS A 52 10.90 2.26 0.09
N PHE A 53 12.11 2.04 0.59
CA PHE A 53 13.32 2.01 -0.25
C PHE A 53 13.28 0.89 -1.29
N GLU A 54 12.81 -0.31 -0.91
CA GLU A 54 12.65 -1.41 -1.85
C GLU A 54 11.62 -1.06 -2.94
N LEU A 55 10.50 -0.45 -2.59
CA LEU A 55 9.48 -0.07 -3.57
C LEU A 55 10.01 0.99 -4.55
N VAL A 56 10.70 2.02 -4.06
CA VAL A 56 11.28 3.07 -4.92
C VAL A 56 12.27 2.47 -5.93
N ASP A 57 13.15 1.56 -5.49
CA ASP A 57 14.11 0.89 -6.37
C ASP A 57 13.39 -0.02 -7.39
N LEU A 58 12.33 -0.72 -6.98
CA LEU A 58 11.53 -1.54 -7.87
C LEU A 58 10.77 -0.73 -8.92
N LEU A 59 10.16 0.40 -8.55
CA LEU A 59 9.43 1.27 -9.48
C LEU A 59 10.40 1.88 -10.51
N LYS A 60 11.63 2.23 -10.11
CA LYS A 60 12.67 2.72 -11.03
C LYS A 60 13.13 1.65 -12.00
N LYS A 61 13.35 0.42 -11.52
CA LYS A 61 13.84 -0.69 -12.34
C LYS A 61 12.76 -1.29 -13.24
N TYR A 62 11.50 -1.25 -12.80
CA TYR A 62 10.38 -1.94 -13.43
C TYR A 62 9.09 -1.07 -13.44
N PRO A 63 9.10 0.10 -14.11
CA PRO A 63 8.01 1.08 -14.02
C PRO A 63 6.64 0.56 -14.49
N ASN A 64 6.63 -0.46 -15.36
CA ASN A 64 5.40 -1.03 -15.93
C ASN A 64 5.06 -2.43 -15.40
N ALA A 65 5.73 -2.89 -14.34
CA ALA A 65 5.53 -4.26 -13.85
C ALA A 65 4.24 -4.46 -13.04
N TYR A 66 3.63 -3.37 -12.55
CA TYR A 66 2.36 -3.42 -11.83
C TYR A 66 1.65 -2.06 -11.89
N SER A 67 0.33 -2.10 -12.06
CA SER A 67 -0.55 -0.93 -12.15
C SER A 67 -1.87 -1.23 -11.42
N ASP A 68 -2.39 -0.28 -10.68
CA ASP A 68 -3.71 -0.36 -10.06
C ASP A 68 -4.37 1.01 -9.86
N ARG A 69 -5.55 1.01 -9.21
CA ARG A 69 -6.33 2.23 -8.91
C ARG A 69 -5.58 3.29 -8.12
N PHE A 70 -4.44 2.98 -7.49
CA PHE A 70 -3.64 3.90 -6.70
C PHE A 70 -2.38 4.38 -7.43
N ASP A 71 -2.22 4.11 -8.74
CA ASP A 71 -1.04 4.54 -9.50
C ASP A 71 -0.73 6.02 -9.34
N TYR A 72 -1.77 6.86 -9.35
CA TYR A 72 -1.66 8.31 -9.15
C TYR A 72 -0.94 8.70 -7.85
N ALA A 73 -0.99 7.85 -6.81
CA ALA A 73 -0.36 8.14 -5.51
C ALA A 73 1.14 7.79 -5.50
N PHE A 74 1.62 7.07 -6.52
CA PHE A 74 2.99 6.57 -6.60
C PHE A 74 3.79 7.11 -7.79
N GLU A 75 3.23 8.01 -8.62
CA GLU A 75 3.91 8.59 -9.79
C GLU A 75 5.17 9.39 -9.40
N ASP A 76 5.04 10.31 -8.44
CA ASP A 76 6.14 11.15 -7.93
C ASP A 76 6.55 10.77 -6.50
N TRP A 77 6.18 9.58 -6.06
CA TRP A 77 6.43 9.14 -4.69
C TRP A 77 7.89 8.73 -4.49
N ASP A 78 8.58 9.43 -3.61
CA ASP A 78 10.03 9.28 -3.36
C ASP A 78 10.37 8.28 -2.24
N GLY A 79 9.36 7.74 -1.56
CA GLY A 79 9.53 6.80 -0.46
C GLY A 79 9.82 7.42 0.91
N MET A 80 9.85 8.75 1.04
CA MET A 80 10.19 9.40 2.31
C MET A 80 9.04 9.41 3.31
N SER A 81 7.79 9.44 2.85
CA SER A 81 6.62 9.44 3.72
C SER A 81 5.40 8.84 3.02
N GLY A 82 4.55 8.19 3.80
CA GLY A 82 3.23 7.74 3.33
C GLY A 82 2.09 8.71 3.67
N TYR A 83 2.38 9.91 4.17
CA TYR A 83 1.37 10.87 4.64
C TYR A 83 0.38 11.28 3.54
N ASP A 84 0.89 11.56 2.34
CA ASP A 84 0.09 12.06 1.20
C ASP A 84 -0.65 10.95 0.42
N LEU A 85 -0.49 9.69 0.84
CA LEU A 85 -1.17 8.56 0.22
C LEU A 85 -2.68 8.61 0.50
N PRO A 86 -3.52 7.86 -0.25
CA PRO A 86 -4.98 7.85 -0.04
C PRO A 86 -5.39 7.06 1.22
N LEU A 87 -5.01 7.56 2.40
CA LEU A 87 -5.12 6.89 3.69
C LEU A 87 -6.55 6.68 4.18
N ARG A 88 -7.50 7.47 3.67
CA ARG A 88 -8.93 7.43 4.01
C ARG A 88 -9.76 6.66 2.99
N ASP A 89 -9.11 6.03 2.00
CA ASP A 89 -9.82 5.17 1.07
C ASP A 89 -10.52 4.02 1.82
N PRO A 90 -11.80 3.73 1.53
CA PRO A 90 -12.55 2.73 2.27
C PRO A 90 -11.91 1.32 2.26
N TRP A 91 -11.25 0.94 1.18
CA TRP A 91 -10.54 -0.34 1.12
C TRP A 91 -9.31 -0.31 2.04
N VAL A 92 -8.55 0.79 2.02
CA VAL A 92 -7.34 0.97 2.83
C VAL A 92 -7.67 0.93 4.32
N VAL A 93 -8.63 1.75 4.77
CA VAL A 93 -9.06 1.80 6.17
C VAL A 93 -9.61 0.46 6.62
N GLY A 94 -10.48 -0.17 5.81
CA GLY A 94 -11.05 -1.47 6.13
C GLY A 94 -9.98 -2.57 6.25
N LYS A 95 -8.95 -2.53 5.39
CA LYS A 95 -7.84 -3.48 5.47
C LYS A 95 -6.93 -3.21 6.67
N ALA A 96 -6.68 -1.95 7.00
CA ALA A 96 -5.90 -1.55 8.17
C ALA A 96 -6.56 -2.05 9.46
N GLN A 97 -7.85 -1.75 9.66
CA GLN A 97 -8.62 -2.21 10.83
C GLN A 97 -8.65 -3.74 10.95
N TYR A 98 -8.77 -4.44 9.82
CA TYR A 98 -8.74 -5.90 9.80
C TYR A 98 -7.40 -6.46 10.30
N LEU A 99 -6.28 -5.90 9.83
CA LEU A 99 -4.94 -6.35 10.23
C LEU A 99 -4.65 -6.02 11.70
N ILE A 100 -5.04 -4.84 12.19
CA ILE A 100 -4.92 -4.48 13.62
C ILE A 100 -5.62 -5.54 14.47
N LYS A 101 -6.89 -5.85 14.16
CA LYS A 101 -7.68 -6.85 14.88
C LYS A 101 -7.08 -8.27 14.85
N LEU A 102 -6.36 -8.62 13.78
CA LEU A 102 -5.66 -9.90 13.72
C LEU A 102 -4.41 -9.93 14.60
N ASN A 103 -3.75 -8.78 14.80
CA ASN A 103 -2.55 -8.67 15.62
C ASN A 103 -2.84 -8.60 17.13
N GLU A 104 -4.08 -8.29 17.51
CA GLU A 104 -4.57 -8.29 18.90
C GLU A 104 -4.94 -9.68 19.43
N LYS A 105 -4.89 -10.72 18.60
CA LYS A 105 -5.25 -12.11 18.94
C LYS A 105 -4.03 -12.99 19.11
#